data_AF-A0A2V2DJS4-F1
#
_entry.id   AF-A0A2V2DJS4-F1
#
_cell.length_a   1.000
_cell.length_b   1.000
_cell.length_c   1.000
_cell.angle_alpha   90.00
_cell.angle_beta   90.00
_cell.angle_gamma   90.00
#
_symmetry.space_group_name_H-M   'P 1'
#
loop_
_entity.id
_entity.type
_entity.pdbx_description
1 polymer ?
#
loop_
_entity_poly.entity_id
_entity_poly.type
_entity_poly.pdbx_seq_one_letter_code
_entity_poly.pdbx_strand_id
1 'polypeptide(L)' 'MKKYENFCRALENLQDIYQYDEPYNNVILSGLVALYEICFEQAWKAMKEIMVSEGIREAETGSPV' A
#
# COMPACT_ATOMS: atom_id res chain seq x y z
N MET A 1 -15.58 -0.09 4.91
CA MET A 1 -14.76 0.76 4.02
C MET A 1 -13.79 -0.18 3.33
N LYS A 2 -14.17 -0.73 2.18
CA LYS A 2 -13.51 -1.92 1.64
C LYS A 2 -12.05 -1.62 1.27
N LYS A 3 -11.75 -0.42 0.78
CA LYS A 3 -10.36 -0.05 0.45
C LYS A 3 -9.52 0.16 1.69
N TYR A 4 -10.08 0.75 2.74
CA TYR A 4 -9.42 0.87 4.03
C TYR A 4 -9.06 -0.50 4.63
N GLU A 5 -10.00 -1.44 4.65
CA GLU A 5 -9.75 -2.81 5.15
C GLU A 5 -8.66 -3.53 4.35
N ASN A 6 -8.63 -3.33 3.02
CA ASN A 6 -7.57 -3.86 2.17
C ASN A 6 -6.20 -3.24 2.50
N PHE A 7 -6.16 -1.93 2.78
CA PHE A 7 -4.94 -1.25 3.20
C PHE A 7 -4.43 -1.81 4.52
N CYS A 8 -5.29 -1.99 5.53
CA CYS A 8 -4.87 -2.58 6.81
C CYS A 8 -4.22 -3.96 6.63
N ARG A 9 -4.81 -4.84 5.82
CA ARG A 9 -4.22 -6.16 5.53
C ARG A 9 -2.90 -6.07 4.76
N ALA A 10 -2.79 -5.14 3.81
CA ALA A 10 -1.54 -4.94 3.07
C ALA A 10 -0.44 -4.38 3.99
N LEU A 11 -0.81 -3.52 4.95
CA LEU A 11 0.11 -3.00 5.97
C LEU A 11 0.57 -4.10 6.93
N GLU A 12 -0.34 -4.99 7.36
CA GLU A 12 0.03 -6.18 8.15
C GLU A 12 1.04 -7.04 7.39
N ASN A 13 0.80 -7.34 6.11
CA ASN A 13 1.76 -8.09 5.29
C ASN A 13 3.10 -7.35 5.11
N LEU A 14 3.09 -6.02 5.01
CA LEU A 14 4.32 -5.23 4.90
C LEU A 14 5.19 -5.36 6.14
N GLN A 15 4.63 -5.63 7.32
CA GLN A 15 5.43 -5.80 8.55
C GLN A 15 6.38 -7.00 8.49
N ASP A 16 6.14 -7.98 7.59
CA ASP A 16 7.04 -9.10 7.38
C ASP A 16 8.44 -8.66 6.92
N ILE A 17 8.59 -7.45 6.36
CA ILE A 17 9.91 -6.93 5.98
C ILE A 17 10.88 -6.83 7.16
N TYR A 18 10.36 -6.65 8.39
CA TYR A 18 11.18 -6.56 9.60
C TYR A 18 11.70 -7.91 10.09
N GLN A 19 11.30 -9.02 9.45
CA GLN A 19 11.80 -10.37 9.75
C GLN A 19 13.08 -10.71 8.98
N TYR A 20 13.57 -9.80 8.12
CA TYR A 20 14.73 -10.01 7.28
C TYR A 20 15.81 -8.98 7.60
N ASP A 21 17.05 -9.47 7.76
CA ASP A 21 18.24 -8.65 7.96
C ASP A 21 19.20 -8.80 6.78
N GLU A 22 20.06 -7.80 6.60
CA GLU A 22 21.09 -7.81 5.58
C GLU A 22 22.16 -8.90 5.83
N PRO A 23 22.83 -9.40 4.77
CA PRO A 23 22.75 -9.00 3.36
C PRO A 23 21.55 -9.59 2.61
N TYR A 24 20.88 -8.76 1.81
CA TYR A 24 19.79 -9.19 0.95
C TYR A 24 20.30 -9.67 -0.41
N ASN A 25 19.88 -10.86 -0.83
CA ASN A 25 20.00 -11.26 -2.22
C ASN A 25 18.87 -10.66 -3.06
N ASN A 26 18.97 -10.77 -4.39
CA ASN A 26 17.99 -10.17 -5.31
C ASN A 26 16.56 -10.68 -5.10
N VAL A 27 16.37 -11.94 -4.68
CA VAL A 27 15.04 -12.52 -4.46
C VAL A 27 14.40 -11.90 -3.22
N ILE A 28 15.16 -11.81 -2.12
CA ILE A 28 14.69 -11.17 -0.88
C ILE A 28 14.38 -9.70 -1.15
N LEU A 29 15.32 -8.94 -1.73
CA LEU A 29 15.12 -7.52 -2.00
C LEU A 29 13.88 -7.27 -2.88
N SER A 30 13.69 -8.07 -3.94
CA SER A 30 12.50 -7.96 -4.79
C SER A 30 11.20 -8.23 -4.04
N GLY A 31 11.21 -9.21 -3.12
CA GLY A 31 10.06 -9.50 -2.26
C GLY A 31 9.70 -8.36 -1.31
N LEU A 32 10.71 -7.76 -0.66
CA LEU A 32 10.52 -6.61 0.23
C LEU A 32 9.94 -5.40 -0.53
N VAL A 33 10.47 -5.12 -1.72
CA VAL A 33 9.97 -4.04 -2.59
C VAL A 33 8.53 -4.31 -3.03
N ALA A 34 8.21 -5.55 -3.43
CA ALA A 34 6.85 -5.92 -3.84
C ALA A 34 5.83 -5.73 -2.70
N LEU A 35 6.18 -6.09 -1.46
CA LEU A 35 5.31 -5.84 -0.30
C LEU A 35 5.04 -4.35 -0.12
N TYR A 36 6.07 -3.51 -0.26
CA TYR A 36 5.93 -2.06 -0.19
C TYR A 36 5.02 -1.51 -1.29
N GLU A 37 5.25 -1.90 -2.55
CA GLU A 37 4.44 -1.47 -3.70
C GLU A 37 2.96 -1.82 -3.52
N ILE A 38 2.66 -3.04 -3.05
CA ILE A 38 1.29 -3.49 -2.78
C ILE A 38 0.64 -2.64 -1.67
N CYS A 39 1.37 -2.38 -0.58
CA CYS A 39 0.87 -1.57 0.53
C CYS A 39 0.60 -0.12 0.09
N PHE A 40 1.53 0.47 -0.66
CA PHE A 40 1.37 1.81 -1.23
C PHE A 40 0.14 1.89 -2.14
N GLU A 41 -0.03 0.89 -3.01
CA GLU A 41 -1.18 0.78 -3.92
C GLU A 41 -2.53 0.76 -3.17
N GLN A 42 -2.61 0.01 -2.07
CA GLN A 42 -3.82 0.00 -1.25
C GLN A 42 -4.01 1.30 -0.47
N ALA A 43 -2.93 1.94 -0.02
CA ALA A 43 -2.98 3.19 0.74
C ALA A 43 -3.65 4.30 -0.06
N TRP A 44 -3.21 4.55 -1.30
CA TRP A 44 -3.81 5.62 -2.11
C TRP A 44 -5.24 5.30 -2.54
N LYS A 45 -5.58 4.03 -2.76
CA LYS A 45 -6.97 3.59 -3.01
C LYS A 45 -7.87 3.86 -1.81
N ALA A 46 -7.37 3.63 -0.59
CA ALA A 46 -8.09 3.94 0.64
C ALA A 46 -8.27 5.45 0.82
N MET A 47 -7.21 6.23 0.61
CA MET A 47 -7.29 7.70 0.65
C MET A 47 -8.32 8.23 -0.35
N LYS A 48 -8.32 7.72 -1.58
CA LYS A 48 -9.30 8.08 -2.62
C LYS A 48 -10.73 7.77 -2.21
N GLU A 49 -10.99 6.57 -1.66
CA GLU A 49 -12.33 6.18 -1.16
C GLU A 49 -12.83 7.18 -0.10
N ILE A 50 -11.96 7.55 0.85
CA ILE A 50 -12.29 8.50 1.93
C ILE A 50 -12.54 9.89 1.37
N MET A 51 -11.63 10.43 0.56
CA MET A 51 -11.76 11.78 -0.02
C MET A 51 -13.04 11.94 -0.85
N VAL A 52 -13.39 10.92 -1.65
CA VAL A 52 -14.64 10.91 -2.41
C VAL A 52 -15.86 10.88 -1.48
N SER A 53 -15.81 10.11 -0.39
CA SER A 53 -16.90 10.08 0.60
C SER A 53 -17.10 11.41 1.33
N GLU A 54 -16.04 12.19 1.51
CA GLU A 54 -16.07 13.55 2.08
C GLU A 54 -16.41 14.64 1.05
N GLY A 55 -16.70 14.26 -0.21
CA GLY A 55 -17.11 15.19 -1.27
C GLY A 55 -15.98 15.87 -2.04
N ILE A 56 -14.72 15.46 -1.83
CA ILE A 56 -13.55 15.98 -2.55
C ILE A 56 -13.45 15.26 -3.91
N ARG A 57 -14.04 15.86 -4.95
CA ARG A 57 -14.16 15.25 -6.29
C ARG A 57 -12.85 15.28 -7.07
N GLU A 58 -11.91 16.15 -6.70
CA GLU A 58 -10.56 16.20 -7.26
C GLU A 58 -9.81 14.88 -7.03
N ALA A 59 -10.19 14.11 -6.00
CA ALA A 59 -9.67 12.77 -5.73
C ALA A 59 -10.11 11.72 -6.75
N GLU A 60 -11.09 12.02 -7.62
CA GLU A 60 -11.45 11.15 -8.74
C GLU A 60 -10.34 11.06 -9.79
N THR A 61 -9.41 12.03 -9.83
CA THR A 61 -8.22 11.97 -10.67
C THR A 61 -7.29 10.81 -10.27
N GLY A 62 -6.42 10.39 -11.19
CA GLY A 62 -5.78 9.06 -11.21
C GLY A 62 -4.87 8.69 -10.03
N SER A 63 -4.15 7.56 -10.17
CA SER A 63 -3.09 7.15 -9.22
C SER A 63 -2.13 8.31 -8.95
N PRO A 64 -1.52 8.41 -7.75
CA PRO A 64 -0.33 9.23 -7.57
C PRO A 64 0.72 8.72 -8.58
N VAL A 65 1.07 9.53 -9.58
CA VAL A 65 2.15 9.26 -10.54
C VAL A 65 3.20 10.34 -10.35
#